data_AF-A0A530M150-F1
#
_entry.id   AF-A0A530M150-F1
#
_cell.length_a   1.000
_cell.length_b   1.000
_cell.length_c   1.000
_cell.angle_alpha   90.00
_cell.angle_beta   90.00
_cell.angle_gamma   90.00
#
_symmetry.space_group_name_H-M   'P 1'
#
loop_
_entity.id
_entity.type
_entity.pdbx_description
1 polymer ?
#
loop_
_entity_poly.entity_id
_entity_poly.type
_entity_poly.pdbx_seq_one_letter_code
_entity_poly.pdbx_strand_id
1 'polypeptide(L)'
;AVEYFVKTNDFGLTCSYKVNVGKGSMRFIGGVSYQEVDAFLSRQTLLAFGNTGIGEFKLSDEAWGWRVGAAYEIPEIALRGSLMY
;
A
#
# COMPACT_ATOMS: atom_id res chain seq x y z
N ALA A 1 4.51 25.83 -16.96
CA ALA A 1 4.13 24.53 -17.56
C ALA A 1 3.15 23.86 -16.62
N VAL A 2 2.16 23.13 -17.13
CA VAL A 2 1.25 22.33 -16.31
C VAL A 2 2.05 21.10 -15.85
N GLU A 3 2.22 20.93 -14.54
CA GLU A 3 3.01 19.86 -13.94
C GLU A 3 2.10 19.03 -13.02
N TYR A 4 2.22 17.70 -13.09
CA TYR A 4 1.52 16.79 -12.20
C TYR A 4 2.47 15.68 -11.76
N PHE A 5 2.49 15.38 -10.48
CA PHE A 5 3.13 14.17 -9.98
C PHE A 5 2.38 13.61 -8.78
N VAL A 6 2.39 12.30 -8.65
CA VAL A 6 1.97 11.57 -7.45
C VAL A 6 3.12 10.63 -7.12
N LYS A 7 3.69 10.79 -5.93
CA LYS A 7 4.75 9.95 -5.39
C LYS A 7 4.22 9.24 -4.16
N THR A 8 4.49 7.96 -4.06
CA THR A 8 4.08 7.13 -2.94
C THR A 8 5.28 6.35 -2.46
N ASN A 9 5.64 6.51 -1.18
CA ASN A 9 6.64 5.68 -0.52
C ASN A 9 5.91 4.74 0.46
N ASP A 10 6.23 3.45 0.41
CA ASP A 10 5.66 2.45 1.32
C ASP A 10 6.77 1.75 2.09
N PHE A 11 6.68 1.78 3.42
CA PHE A 11 7.58 1.11 4.34
C PHE A 11 6.81 0.00 5.06
N GLY A 12 7.07 -1.25 4.69
CA GLY A 12 6.42 -2.42 5.26
C GLY A 12 7.32 -3.22 6.19
N LEU A 13 6.78 -3.62 7.35
CA LEU A 13 7.35 -4.65 8.21
C LEU A 13 6.43 -5.86 8.21
N THR A 14 6.98 -7.07 8.04
CA THR A 14 6.18 -8.30 8.02
C THR A 14 6.88 -9.42 8.76
N CYS A 15 6.16 -10.05 9.68
CA CYS A 15 6.57 -11.20 10.44
C CYS A 15 5.72 -12.41 10.04
N SER A 16 6.38 -13.55 9.85
CA SER A 16 5.68 -14.82 9.61
C SER A 16 6.13 -15.88 10.60
N TYR A 17 5.19 -16.57 11.20
CA TYR A 17 5.44 -17.67 12.12
C TYR A 17 4.89 -18.98 11.55
N LYS A 18 5.76 -20.00 11.46
CA LYS A 18 5.39 -21.33 10.94
C LYS A 18 5.23 -22.31 12.10
N VAL A 19 4.11 -23.02 12.11
CA VAL A 19 3.81 -24.10 13.06
C VAL A 19 3.58 -25.39 12.28
N ASN A 20 4.26 -26.46 12.68
CA ASN A 20 4.03 -27.79 12.12
C ASN A 20 2.87 -28.43 12.90
N VAL A 21 1.79 -28.81 12.21
CA VAL A 21 0.58 -29.37 12.82
C VAL A 21 0.30 -30.73 12.18
N GLY A 22 0.67 -31.79 12.88
CA GLY A 22 0.52 -33.17 12.39
C GLY A 22 1.26 -33.39 11.07
N LYS A 23 0.51 -33.72 10.02
CA LYS A 23 1.02 -33.93 8.65
C LYS A 23 1.14 -32.64 7.83
N GLY A 24 0.60 -31.52 8.29
CA GLY A 24 0.58 -30.23 7.60
C GLY A 24 1.45 -29.16 8.26
N SER A 25 1.53 -27.99 7.64
CA SER A 25 2.08 -26.80 8.31
C SER A 25 1.17 -25.58 8.15
N MET A 26 0.92 -24.90 9.26
CA MET A 26 0.22 -23.63 9.32
C MET A 26 1.24 -22.49 9.39
N ARG A 27 0.99 -21.39 8.69
CA ARG A 27 1.77 -20.16 8.82
C ARG A 27 0.84 -19.02 9.17
N PHE A 28 1.18 -18.28 10.21
CA PHE A 28 0.54 -17.02 10.53
C PHE A 28 1.44 -15.90 10.02
N ILE A 29 0.85 -14.93 9.34
CA ILE A 29 1.55 -13.81 8.73
C ILE A 29 0.91 -12.55 9.30
N GLY A 30 1.73 -11.64 9.81
CA GLY A 30 1.28 -10.33 10.28
C GLY A 30 2.23 -9.27 9.77
N GLY A 31 1.72 -8.10 9.43
CA GLY A 31 2.53 -6.99 8.99
C GLY A 31 1.85 -5.66 9.22
N VAL A 32 2.68 -4.63 9.29
CA VAL A 32 2.27 -3.23 9.32
C VAL A 32 2.95 -2.52 8.17
N SER A 33 2.29 -1.53 7.60
CA SER A 33 2.84 -0.66 6.57
C SER A 33 2.65 0.79 6.96
N TYR A 34 3.60 1.61 6.56
CA TYR A 34 3.55 3.05 6.68
C TYR A 34 3.70 3.65 5.29
N GLN A 35 2.69 4.36 4.83
CA GLN A 35 2.60 4.89 3.48
C GLN A 35 2.61 6.41 3.53
N GLU A 36 3.50 7.02 2.76
CA GLU A 36 3.57 8.46 2.54
C GLU A 36 3.15 8.74 1.10
N VAL A 37 2.25 9.71 0.90
CA VAL A 37 1.75 10.11 -0.42
C VAL A 37 1.96 11.60 -0.59
N ASP A 38 2.73 11.97 -1.61
CA ASP A 38 2.93 13.35 -2.06
C ASP A 38 2.34 13.53 -3.46
N ALA A 39 1.34 14.41 -3.58
CA ALA A 39 0.75 14.78 -4.85
C ALA A 39 0.88 16.28 -5.09
N PHE A 40 1.22 16.62 -6.33
CA PHE A 40 1.29 17.99 -6.81
C PHE A 40 0.57 18.10 -8.14
N LEU A 41 -0.20 19.17 -8.29
CA LEU A 41 -0.94 19.49 -9.50
C LEU A 41 -0.87 21.00 -9.73
N SER A 42 -0.29 21.41 -10.85
CA SER A 42 -0.31 22.78 -11.33
C SER A 42 -1.20 22.87 -12.55
N ARG A 43 -2.32 23.62 -12.47
CA ARG A 43 -3.29 23.77 -13.56
C ARG A 43 -3.63 25.23 -13.79
N GLN A 44 -3.75 25.62 -15.06
CA GLN A 44 -4.23 26.95 -15.42
C GLN A 44 -5.69 27.13 -14.98
N THR A 45 -5.92 28.11 -14.11
CA THR A 45 -7.24 28.43 -13.58
C THR A 45 -7.84 29.57 -14.41
N LEU A 46 -9.08 29.37 -14.87
CA LEU A 46 -9.89 30.41 -15.48
C LEU A 46 -10.64 31.13 -14.35
N LEU A 47 -9.94 32.01 -13.65
CA LEU A 47 -10.62 32.96 -12.77
C LEU A 47 -11.42 33.90 -13.69
N ALA A 48 -12.70 34.07 -13.38
CA ALA A 48 -13.62 34.92 -14.15
C ALA A 48 -12.93 36.27 -14.46
N PHE A 49 -13.13 36.77 -15.69
CA PHE A 49 -12.48 37.96 -16.27
C PHE A 49 -11.09 37.79 -16.90
N GLY A 50 -10.84 36.68 -17.60
CA GLY A 50 -9.75 36.61 -18.60
C GLY A 50 -8.33 36.59 -18.03
N ASN A 51 -8.18 36.36 -16.73
CA ASN A 51 -6.88 36.30 -16.08
C ASN A 51 -6.37 34.85 -16.07
N THR A 52 -5.26 34.59 -16.77
CA THR A 52 -4.63 33.26 -16.82
C THR A 52 -3.73 33.07 -15.61
N GLY A 53 -4.32 32.72 -14.47
CA GLY A 53 -3.57 32.33 -13.27
C GLY A 53 -3.13 30.86 -13.35
N ILE A 54 -2.00 30.53 -12.71
CA ILE A 54 -1.60 29.14 -12.47
C ILE A 54 -2.01 28.80 -11.04
N GLY A 55 -2.91 27.82 -10.88
CA GLY A 55 -3.32 27.29 -9.59
C GLY A 55 -2.45 26.09 -9.24
N GLU A 56 -1.86 26.11 -8.06
CA GLU A 56 -1.04 25.03 -7.53
C GLU A 56 -1.80 24.31 -6.40
N PHE A 57 -1.89 22.99 -6.49
CA PHE A 57 -2.46 22.12 -5.48
C PHE A 57 -1.39 21.15 -5.01
N LYS A 58 -1.07 21.20 -3.72
CA LYS A 58 -0.11 20.32 -3.06
C LYS A 58 -0.83 19.55 -1.96
N LEU A 59 -0.73 18.23 -2.00
CA LEU A 59 -1.28 17.32 -1.02
C LEU A 59 -0.14 16.43 -0.52
N SER A 60 -0.01 16.32 0.78
CA SER A 60 0.93 15.41 1.44
C SER A 60 0.15 14.73 2.56
N ASP A 61 0.18 13.41 2.59
CA ASP A 61 -0.56 12.61 3.57
C ASP A 61 0.24 11.37 3.97
N GLU A 62 -0.03 10.88 5.18
CA GLU A 62 0.60 9.71 5.76
C GLU A 62 -0.45 8.77 6.36
N ALA A 63 -0.29 7.48 6.10
CA ALA A 63 -1.25 6.47 6.53
C ALA A 63 -0.56 5.22 7.06
N TRP A 64 -1.09 4.70 8.17
CA TRP A 64 -0.71 3.40 8.69
C TRP A 64 -1.66 2.33 8.16
N GLY A 65 -1.08 1.28 7.61
CA GLY A 65 -1.77 0.07 7.17
C GLY A 65 -1.36 -1.13 8.01
N TRP A 66 -2.18 -2.17 7.99
CA TRP A 66 -1.84 -3.46 8.54
C TRP A 66 -2.35 -4.55 7.61
N ARG A 67 -1.67 -5.68 7.64
CA ARG A 67 -2.06 -6.88 6.91
C ARG A 67 -1.92 -8.10 7.81
N VAL A 68 -2.87 -9.01 7.73
CA VAL A 68 -2.83 -10.28 8.43
C VAL A 68 -3.13 -11.39 7.44
N GLY A 69 -2.53 -12.55 7.65
CA GLY A 69 -2.79 -13.70 6.83
C GLY A 69 -2.53 -14.99 7.53
N ALA A 70 -3.08 -16.03 6.95
CA ALA A 70 -2.79 -17.39 7.31
C ALA A 70 -2.54 -18.19 6.03
N ALA A 71 -1.60 -19.11 6.09
CA ALA A 71 -1.38 -20.09 5.05
C ALA A 71 -1.44 -21.49 5.63
N TYR A 72 -2.03 -22.41 4.88
CA TYR A 72 -2.02 -23.83 5.19
C TYR A 72 -1.33 -24.60 4.08
N GLU A 73 -0.42 -25.47 4.47
CA GLU A 73 0.39 -26.27 3.55
C GLU A 73 0.19 -27.75 3.86
N ILE A 74 -0.05 -28.51 2.78
CA ILE A 74 -0.20 -29.97 2.77
C ILE A 74 1.03 -30.55 2.05
N PRO A 75 2.07 -31.00 2.78
CA PRO A 75 3.32 -31.50 2.22
C PRO A 75 3.13 -32.71 1.29
N GLU A 76 2.17 -33.58 1.59
CA GLU A 76 1.94 -34.83 0.85
C GLU A 76 1.48 -34.60 -0.60
N ILE A 77 0.85 -33.46 -0.90
CA ILE A 77 0.43 -33.08 -2.26
C ILE A 77 1.12 -31.80 -2.76
N ALA A 78 2.12 -31.29 -2.02
CA ALA A 78 2.80 -30.01 -2.27
C ALA A 78 1.86 -28.80 -2.46
N LEU A 79 0.68 -28.83 -1.83
CA LEU A 79 -0.31 -27.76 -1.96
C LEU A 79 -0.16 -26.74 -0.83
N ARG A 80 -0.11 -25.45 -1.16
CA ARG A 80 -0.18 -24.35 -0.19
C ARG A 80 -1.29 -23.38 -0.59
N GLY A 81 -2.25 -23.21 0.31
CA GLY A 81 -3.22 -22.10 0.25
C GLY A 81 -2.77 -20.97 1.16
N SER A 82 -2.81 -19.73 0.69
CA SER A 82 -2.54 -18.55 1.51
C SER A 82 -3.66 -17.53 1.36
N LEU A 83 -4.16 -17.05 2.49
CA LEU A 83 -5.15 -15.97 2.57
C LEU A 83 -4.50 -14.78 3.28
N MET A 84 -4.60 -13.60 2.66
CA MET A 84 -4.12 -12.32 3.20
C MET A 84 -5.28 -11.32 3.16
N TYR A 85 -5.37 -10.48 4.18
CA TYR A 85 -6.25 -9.31 4.26
C TYR A 85 -5.39 -8.13 4.69
#